data_AF-A0AAW8DIW6-F1
#
_entry.id   AF-A0AAW8DIW6-F1
#
_cell.length_a   1.000
_cell.length_b   1.000
_cell.length_c   1.000
_cell.angle_alpha   90.00
_cell.angle_beta   90.00
_cell.angle_gamma   90.00
#
_symmetry.space_group_name_H-M   'P 1'
#
loop_
_entity.id
_entity.type
_entity.pdbx_description
1 polymer ?
#
loop_
_entity_poly.entity_id
_entity_poly.type
_entity_poly.pdbx_seq_one_letter_code
_entity_poly.pdbx_strand_id
1 'polypeptide(L)'
;MTSETQAEMAELRARVSELKLEVKSSLSTALEVPEGLASGADEYQITGRLVFYRKGDSKGGSYSAAQLYATDVSIPVTWNEIFGILGPSLMNEATESELRKSVFRFCENVVKDEPAGYMPRNFGKFWSLKVEEELFQDVLVQLFALNLMTHGLKKRSATDQNKYWALTPLGQDTLMKLRAIQKQPALVGT
;
A
#
# COMPACT_ATOMS: atom_id res chain seq x y z
N MET A 1 -12.46 -14.49 -56.33
CA MET A 1 -12.36 -14.01 -54.93
C MET A 1 -12.69 -12.53 -54.97
N THR A 2 -13.85 -12.12 -54.49
CA THR A 2 -14.34 -10.73 -54.57
C THR A 2 -13.56 -9.84 -53.59
N SER A 3 -13.29 -8.58 -53.95
CA SER A 3 -12.52 -7.63 -53.12
C SER A 3 -13.08 -7.46 -51.72
N GLU A 4 -14.40 -7.63 -51.58
CA GLU A 4 -15.14 -7.60 -50.32
C GLU A 4 -14.68 -8.71 -49.35
N THR A 5 -14.46 -9.93 -49.84
CA THR A 5 -13.96 -11.06 -49.02
C THR A 5 -12.51 -10.87 -48.55
N GLN A 6 -11.71 -10.09 -49.30
CA GLN A 6 -10.34 -9.74 -48.89
C GLN A 6 -10.33 -8.66 -47.81
N ALA A 7 -11.24 -7.68 -47.89
CA ALA A 7 -11.41 -6.64 -46.87
C ALA A 7 -11.88 -7.25 -45.54
N GLU A 8 -12.89 -8.13 -45.59
CA GLU A 8 -13.43 -8.80 -44.41
C GLU A 8 -12.40 -9.70 -43.73
N MET A 9 -11.58 -10.43 -44.51
CA MET A 9 -10.45 -11.19 -43.95
C MET A 9 -9.38 -10.32 -43.31
N ALA A 10 -9.12 -9.11 -43.84
CA ALA A 10 -8.15 -8.19 -43.27
C ALA A 10 -8.65 -7.61 -41.93
N GLU A 11 -9.93 -7.25 -41.86
CA GLU A 11 -10.58 -6.75 -40.66
C GLU A 11 -10.61 -7.83 -39.55
N LEU A 12 -10.99 -9.06 -39.89
CA LEU A 12 -10.99 -10.18 -38.95
C LEU A 12 -9.58 -10.47 -38.41
N ARG A 13 -8.53 -10.37 -39.25
CA ARG A 13 -7.14 -10.54 -38.81
C ARG A 13 -6.68 -9.41 -37.89
N ALA A 14 -7.07 -8.17 -38.19
CA ALA A 14 -6.79 -7.03 -37.33
C ALA A 14 -7.45 -7.20 -35.97
N ARG A 15 -8.73 -7.62 -35.95
CA ARG A 15 -9.47 -7.87 -34.72
C ARG A 15 -8.91 -9.04 -33.91
N VAL A 16 -8.49 -10.12 -34.58
CA VAL A 16 -7.81 -11.25 -33.92
C VAL A 16 -6.45 -10.82 -33.34
N SER A 17 -5.70 -9.95 -34.03
CA SER A 17 -4.44 -9.41 -33.51
C SER A 17 -4.65 -8.51 -32.30
N GLU A 18 -5.67 -7.65 -32.36
CA GLU A 18 -6.06 -6.76 -31.27
C GLU A 18 -6.53 -7.55 -30.06
N LEU A 19 -7.46 -8.49 -30.25
CA LEU A 19 -7.93 -9.39 -29.18
C LEU A 19 -6.81 -10.27 -28.63
N LYS A 20 -5.85 -10.71 -29.45
CA LYS A 20 -4.67 -11.44 -28.96
C LYS A 20 -3.72 -10.56 -28.16
N LEU A 21 -3.56 -9.28 -28.52
CA LEU A 21 -2.78 -8.33 -27.73
C LEU A 21 -3.48 -8.01 -26.42
N GLU A 22 -4.80 -7.84 -26.45
CA GLU A 22 -5.66 -7.65 -25.29
C GLU A 22 -5.55 -8.87 -24.37
N VAL A 23 -5.82 -10.08 -24.89
CA VAL A 23 -5.66 -11.35 -24.17
C VAL A 23 -4.23 -11.59 -23.71
N LYS A 24 -3.19 -11.20 -24.44
CA LYS A 24 -1.79 -11.36 -23.99
C LYS A 24 -1.43 -10.36 -22.88
N SER A 25 -1.99 -9.15 -22.92
CA SER A 25 -1.91 -8.18 -21.82
C SER A 25 -2.75 -8.59 -20.61
N SER A 26 -3.87 -9.28 -20.84
CA SER A 26 -4.72 -9.87 -19.79
C SER A 26 -4.13 -11.18 -19.24
N LEU A 27 -3.44 -11.99 -20.04
CA LEU A 27 -2.81 -13.24 -19.63
C LEU A 27 -1.47 -13.00 -18.93
N SER A 28 -0.79 -11.87 -19.18
CA SER A 28 0.28 -11.42 -18.27
C SER A 28 -0.23 -10.99 -16.89
N THR A 29 -1.55 -11.03 -16.65
CA THR A 29 -2.20 -10.76 -15.35
C THR A 29 -2.41 -12.04 -14.54
N ALA A 30 -2.19 -13.23 -15.12
CA ALA A 30 -2.06 -14.49 -14.39
C ALA A 30 -0.58 -14.77 -14.09
N LEU A 31 0.11 -13.80 -13.49
CA LEU A 31 1.32 -14.12 -12.76
C LEU A 31 0.85 -14.89 -11.53
N GLU A 32 1.03 -16.21 -11.54
CA GLU A 32 0.96 -17.01 -10.32
C GLU A 32 1.84 -16.30 -9.30
N VAL A 33 1.24 -15.81 -8.20
CA VAL A 33 2.00 -15.17 -7.13
C VAL A 33 3.08 -16.16 -6.71
N PRO A 34 4.37 -15.81 -6.81
CA PRO A 34 5.44 -16.76 -6.57
C PRO A 34 5.27 -17.44 -5.20
N GLU A 35 5.32 -18.77 -5.18
CA GLU A 35 5.24 -19.52 -3.94
C GLU A 35 6.36 -19.09 -2.98
N GLY A 36 6.02 -18.84 -1.71
CA GLY A 36 6.97 -18.47 -0.67
C GLY A 36 7.18 -16.97 -0.44
N LEU A 37 6.46 -16.09 -1.16
CA LEU A 37 6.42 -14.66 -0.81
C LEU A 37 5.55 -14.42 0.42
N ALA A 38 6.06 -13.59 1.35
CA ALA A 38 5.28 -13.15 2.51
C ALA A 38 4.04 -12.34 2.05
N SER A 39 2.87 -12.68 2.56
CA SER A 39 1.60 -12.09 2.11
C SER A 39 0.53 -12.12 3.19
N GLY A 40 -0.54 -11.37 2.99
CA GLY A 40 -1.72 -11.46 3.83
C GLY A 40 -1.43 -11.21 5.32
N ALA A 41 -1.58 -12.25 6.14
CA ALA A 41 -1.36 -12.17 7.59
C ALA A 41 0.12 -12.34 8.01
N ASP A 42 1.03 -12.59 7.07
CA ASP A 42 2.45 -12.68 7.36
C ASP A 42 2.97 -11.34 7.90
N GLU A 43 3.81 -11.43 8.92
CA GLU A 43 4.36 -10.29 9.64
C GLU A 43 5.54 -9.67 8.87
N TYR A 44 5.59 -8.34 8.90
CA TYR A 44 6.66 -7.52 8.40
C TYR A 44 7.09 -6.53 9.49
N GLN A 45 8.38 -6.46 9.74
CA GLN A 45 8.95 -5.66 10.81
C GLN A 45 9.46 -4.33 10.25
N ILE A 46 8.76 -3.25 10.59
CA ILE A 46 9.17 -1.91 10.20
C ILE A 46 10.07 -1.32 11.27
N THR A 47 11.31 -1.01 10.91
CA THR A 47 12.23 -0.29 11.81
C THR A 47 12.01 1.21 11.68
N GLY A 48 11.95 1.89 12.82
CA GLY A 48 11.86 3.33 12.89
C GLY A 48 12.66 3.91 14.05
N ARG A 49 12.83 5.23 14.02
CA ARG A 49 13.44 6.03 15.07
C ARG A 49 12.39 6.94 15.67
N LEU A 50 11.96 6.60 16.87
CA LEU A 50 11.04 7.41 17.68
C LEU A 50 11.79 8.57 18.31
N VAL A 51 11.33 9.78 18.07
CA VAL A 51 11.83 11.02 18.69
C VAL A 51 10.79 11.54 19.68
N PHE A 52 11.22 11.86 20.90
CA PHE A 52 10.34 12.19 22.00
C PHE A 52 11.01 13.10 23.05
N TYR A 53 10.19 13.70 23.91
CA TYR A 53 10.60 14.38 25.14
C TYR A 53 10.40 13.47 26.34
N ARG A 54 11.22 13.59 27.40
CA ARG A 54 11.03 12.82 28.62
C ARG A 54 10.13 13.52 29.62
N LYS A 55 9.58 12.74 30.55
CA LYS A 55 8.88 13.27 31.73
C LYS A 55 9.85 14.15 32.53
N GLY A 56 9.44 15.37 32.84
CA GLY A 56 10.23 16.32 33.61
C GLY A 56 11.06 17.31 32.78
N ASP A 57 11.15 17.14 31.46
CA ASP A 57 11.86 18.09 30.61
C ASP A 57 11.06 19.37 30.32
N SER A 58 9.75 19.39 30.61
CA SER A 58 8.92 20.56 30.41
C SER A 58 9.24 21.65 31.44
N LYS A 59 9.54 22.86 30.96
CA LYS A 59 9.67 24.06 31.79
C LYS A 59 8.41 24.90 31.64
N GLY A 60 7.66 25.07 32.73
CA GLY A 60 6.40 25.85 32.72
C GLY A 60 5.33 25.28 31.77
N GLY A 61 5.30 23.96 31.57
CA GLY A 61 4.36 23.30 30.65
C GLY A 61 4.75 23.35 29.17
N SER A 62 5.86 24.03 28.82
CA SER A 62 6.39 24.06 27.46
C SER A 62 7.57 23.10 27.28
N TYR A 63 7.59 22.42 26.14
CA TYR A 63 8.71 21.59 25.67
C TYR A 63 9.58 22.30 24.62
N SER A 64 9.33 23.58 24.31
CA SER A 64 10.01 24.29 23.21
C SER A 64 11.52 24.44 23.38
N ALA A 65 12.02 24.40 24.62
CA ALA A 65 13.46 24.42 24.95
C ALA A 65 13.94 23.09 25.57
N ALA A 66 13.10 22.05 25.54
CA ALA A 66 13.41 20.74 26.10
C ALA A 66 14.29 19.93 25.15
N GLN A 67 15.16 19.09 25.73
CA GLN A 67 16.00 18.18 24.96
C GLN A 67 15.16 17.10 24.27
N LEU A 68 15.49 16.80 23.01
CA LEU A 68 14.92 15.67 22.29
C LEU A 68 15.76 14.42 22.52
N TYR A 69 15.06 13.30 22.65
CA TYR A 69 15.65 11.97 22.75
C TYR A 69 15.17 11.13 21.59
N ALA A 70 15.99 10.16 21.20
CA ALA A 70 15.66 9.21 20.16
C ALA A 70 15.91 7.78 20.65
N THR A 71 15.05 6.87 20.22
CA THR A 71 15.25 5.42 20.37
C THR A 71 14.79 4.74 19.10
N ASP A 72 15.45 3.64 18.74
CA ASP A 72 14.96 2.79 17.66
C ASP A 72 13.78 1.95 18.16
N VAL A 73 12.82 1.70 17.29
CA VAL A 73 11.58 0.95 17.54
C VAL A 73 11.34 -0.03 16.39
N SER A 74 10.82 -1.20 16.71
CA SER A 74 10.38 -2.22 15.74
C SER A 74 8.87 -2.27 15.76
N ILE A 75 8.22 -2.07 14.63
CA ILE A 75 6.77 -1.95 14.50
C ILE A 75 6.27 -3.19 13.74
N PRO A 76 5.76 -4.22 14.45
CA PRO A 76 5.16 -5.39 13.81
C PRO A 76 3.87 -4.98 13.09
N VAL A 77 3.79 -5.31 11.80
CA VAL A 77 2.59 -5.12 10.99
C VAL A 77 2.42 -6.31 10.05
N THR A 78 1.21 -6.53 9.55
CA THR A 78 0.93 -7.53 8.52
C THR A 78 0.83 -6.89 7.15
N TRP A 79 1.05 -7.69 6.10
CA TRP A 79 0.82 -7.23 4.72
C TRP A 79 -0.64 -6.81 4.46
N ASN A 80 -1.60 -7.43 5.13
CA ASN A 80 -3.01 -7.05 5.09
C ASN A 80 -3.27 -5.67 5.70
N GLU A 81 -2.57 -5.29 6.77
CA GLU A 81 -2.69 -3.96 7.36
C GLU A 81 -2.10 -2.89 6.44
N ILE A 82 -0.90 -3.14 5.91
CA ILE A 82 -0.26 -2.25 4.93
C ILE A 82 -1.13 -2.11 3.68
N PHE A 83 -1.64 -3.21 3.15
CA PHE A 83 -2.49 -3.16 1.97
C PHE A 83 -3.87 -2.56 2.28
N GLY A 84 -4.40 -2.80 3.48
CA GLY A 84 -5.67 -2.23 3.94
C GLY A 84 -5.67 -0.70 4.01
N ILE A 85 -4.51 -0.08 4.28
CA ILE A 85 -4.38 1.39 4.29
C ILE A 85 -4.04 1.97 2.91
N LEU A 86 -3.33 1.24 2.04
CA LEU A 86 -2.95 1.74 0.70
C LEU A 86 -4.02 1.47 -0.37
N GLY A 87 -4.66 0.31 -0.30
CA GLY A 87 -5.62 -0.17 -1.29
C GLY A 87 -6.73 0.83 -1.63
N PRO A 88 -7.37 1.51 -0.66
CA PRO A 88 -8.41 2.50 -0.96
C PRO A 88 -7.92 3.65 -1.86
N SER A 89 -6.69 4.13 -1.68
CA SER A 89 -6.09 5.17 -2.52
C SER A 89 -5.77 4.66 -3.92
N LEU A 90 -5.38 3.39 -4.03
CA LEU A 90 -5.03 2.76 -5.31
C LEU A 90 -6.24 2.51 -6.23
N MET A 91 -7.48 2.52 -5.70
CA MET A 91 -8.70 2.29 -6.50
C MET A 91 -8.86 3.26 -7.67
N ASN A 92 -8.43 4.51 -7.53
CA ASN A 92 -8.58 5.56 -8.55
C ASN A 92 -7.25 6.09 -9.08
N GLU A 93 -6.19 5.30 -8.91
CA GLU A 93 -4.79 5.68 -8.98
C GLU A 93 -4.35 6.64 -7.87
N ALA A 94 -3.15 6.42 -7.34
CA ALA A 94 -2.51 7.28 -6.36
C ALA A 94 -1.07 7.60 -6.79
N THR A 95 -0.61 8.79 -6.44
CA THR A 95 0.80 9.16 -6.61
C THR A 95 1.69 8.44 -5.60
N GLU A 96 2.95 8.24 -5.96
CA GLU A 96 3.96 7.71 -5.03
C GLU A 96 4.03 8.53 -3.72
N SER A 97 3.94 9.86 -3.83
CA SER A 97 3.98 10.77 -2.67
C SER A 97 2.79 10.58 -1.72
N GLU A 98 1.60 10.34 -2.26
CA GLU A 98 0.39 10.07 -1.46
C GLU A 98 0.51 8.72 -0.72
N LEU A 99 0.95 7.67 -1.40
CA LEU A 99 1.14 6.35 -0.80
C LEU A 99 2.20 6.40 0.30
N ARG A 100 3.34 7.06 0.04
CA ARG A 100 4.42 7.23 1.02
C ARG A 100 3.92 7.91 2.30
N LYS A 101 3.18 9.01 2.14
CA LYS A 101 2.55 9.72 3.27
C LYS A 101 1.57 8.82 4.04
N SER A 102 0.84 7.95 3.33
CA SER A 102 -0.10 7.01 3.96
C SER A 102 0.62 5.97 4.81
N VAL A 103 1.67 5.32 4.28
CA VAL A 103 2.49 4.34 5.04
C VAL A 103 3.09 4.99 6.29
N PHE A 104 3.67 6.18 6.15
CA PHE A 104 4.33 6.85 7.28
C PHE A 104 3.33 7.27 8.36
N ARG A 105 2.15 7.76 7.95
CA ARG A 105 1.06 8.05 8.89
C ARG A 105 0.57 6.79 9.59
N PHE A 106 0.46 5.68 8.87
CA PHE A 106 0.08 4.40 9.45
C PHE A 106 1.08 3.97 10.54
N CYS A 107 2.39 4.00 10.24
CA CYS A 107 3.42 3.68 11.24
C CYS A 107 3.34 4.59 12.47
N GLU A 108 3.14 5.90 12.27
CA GLU A 108 2.95 6.84 13.38
C GLU A 108 1.73 6.51 14.23
N ASN A 109 0.61 6.11 13.61
CA ASN A 109 -0.62 5.78 14.32
C ASN A 109 -0.44 4.50 15.13
N VAL A 110 0.19 3.45 14.57
CA VAL A 110 0.48 2.21 15.32
C VAL A 110 1.28 2.51 16.59
N VAL A 111 2.33 3.33 16.48
CA VAL A 111 3.15 3.72 17.64
C VAL A 111 2.40 4.58 18.65
N LYS A 112 1.47 5.43 18.20
CA LYS A 112 0.67 6.32 19.06
C LYS A 112 -0.48 5.58 19.75
N ASP A 113 -1.07 4.58 19.09
CA ASP A 113 -2.22 3.83 19.59
C ASP A 113 -1.81 2.77 20.63
N GLU A 114 -0.57 2.29 20.58
CA GLU A 114 0.01 1.40 21.60
C GLU A 114 1.28 1.96 22.28
N PRO A 115 1.17 3.07 23.05
CA PRO A 115 2.30 3.69 23.74
C PRO A 115 3.15 2.73 24.57
N ALA A 116 2.50 1.77 25.24
CA ALA A 116 3.16 0.87 26.17
C ALA A 116 4.13 -0.11 25.49
N GLY A 117 3.91 -0.44 24.21
CA GLY A 117 4.76 -1.36 23.45
C GLY A 117 6.05 -0.71 22.94
N TYR A 118 6.03 0.60 22.65
CA TYR A 118 7.13 1.27 21.95
C TYR A 118 7.81 2.38 22.75
N MET A 119 7.13 2.96 23.74
CA MET A 119 7.62 4.14 24.43
C MET A 119 8.48 3.77 25.65
N PRO A 120 9.65 4.40 25.84
CA PRO A 120 10.48 4.13 27.00
C PRO A 120 9.80 4.59 28.29
N ARG A 121 10.21 4.02 29.44
CA ARG A 121 9.60 4.30 30.76
C ARG A 121 9.51 5.79 31.12
N ASN A 122 10.48 6.58 30.66
CA ASN A 122 10.57 8.02 30.89
C ASN A 122 9.93 8.86 29.78
N PHE A 123 9.16 8.26 28.87
CA PHE A 123 8.46 8.98 27.81
C PHE A 123 7.50 10.04 28.37
N GLY A 124 7.66 11.27 27.90
CA GLY A 124 6.80 12.41 28.24
C GLY A 124 5.87 12.81 27.10
N LYS A 125 6.42 13.12 25.93
CA LYS A 125 5.65 13.60 24.77
C LYS A 125 6.25 13.14 23.45
N PHE A 126 5.40 12.68 22.54
CA PHE A 126 5.77 12.32 21.17
C PHE A 126 6.20 13.57 20.39
N TRP A 127 7.31 13.47 19.65
CA TRP A 127 7.75 14.52 18.73
C TRP A 127 7.58 14.08 17.28
N SER A 128 8.21 12.98 16.88
CA SER A 128 8.08 12.44 15.52
C SER A 128 8.51 10.97 15.46
N LEU A 129 8.07 10.27 14.42
CA LEU A 129 8.62 8.97 14.03
C LEU A 129 9.33 9.14 12.70
N LYS A 130 10.57 8.66 12.61
CA LYS A 130 11.31 8.60 11.35
C LYS A 130 11.45 7.14 10.95
N VAL A 131 10.90 6.76 9.81
CA VAL A 131 11.13 5.44 9.22
C VAL A 131 12.17 5.56 8.10
N GLU A 132 12.83 4.45 7.77
CA GLU A 132 13.81 4.40 6.68
C GLU A 132 13.14 4.74 5.33
N GLU A 133 13.90 5.36 4.41
CA GLU A 133 13.33 5.76 3.11
C GLU A 133 13.07 4.54 2.22
N GLU A 134 13.90 3.52 2.37
CA GLU A 134 13.87 2.25 1.65
C GLU A 134 12.61 1.44 1.97
N LEU A 135 12.07 1.55 3.19
CA LEU A 135 10.83 0.90 3.63
C LEU A 135 9.71 1.02 2.59
N PHE A 136 9.53 2.24 2.07
CA PHE A 136 8.43 2.48 1.15
C PHE A 136 8.66 1.77 -0.20
N GLN A 137 9.91 1.67 -0.66
CA GLN A 137 10.24 0.91 -1.87
C GLN A 137 10.04 -0.59 -1.64
N ASP A 138 10.41 -1.12 -0.48
CA ASP A 138 10.21 -2.53 -0.13
C ASP A 138 8.72 -2.89 -0.12
N VAL A 139 7.88 -2.02 0.46
CA VAL A 139 6.43 -2.16 0.43
C VAL A 139 5.90 -2.18 -1.00
N LEU A 140 6.36 -1.27 -1.87
CA LEU A 140 5.95 -1.26 -3.28
C LEU A 140 6.35 -2.56 -3.99
N VAL A 141 7.61 -2.96 -3.86
CA VAL A 141 8.15 -4.19 -4.49
C VAL A 141 7.33 -5.40 -4.05
N GLN A 142 7.01 -5.52 -2.76
CA GLN A 142 6.20 -6.63 -2.28
C GLN A 142 4.81 -6.63 -2.88
N LEU A 143 4.10 -5.49 -2.85
CA LEU A 143 2.73 -5.41 -3.40
C LEU A 143 2.70 -5.66 -4.92
N PHE A 144 3.77 -5.30 -5.63
CA PHE A 144 3.97 -5.65 -7.03
C PHE A 144 4.19 -7.15 -7.23
N ALA A 145 5.07 -7.76 -6.44
CA ALA A 145 5.38 -9.18 -6.51
C ALA A 145 4.16 -10.05 -6.17
N LEU A 146 3.29 -9.57 -5.28
CA LEU A 146 2.01 -10.18 -4.92
C LEU A 146 0.90 -9.90 -5.95
N ASN A 147 1.19 -9.19 -7.04
CA ASN A 147 0.22 -8.80 -8.07
C ASN A 147 -1.01 -8.07 -7.48
N LEU A 148 -0.83 -7.27 -6.42
CA LEU A 148 -1.89 -6.47 -5.79
C LEU A 148 -1.95 -5.05 -6.37
N MET A 149 -0.85 -4.57 -6.95
CA MET A 149 -0.77 -3.25 -7.55
C MET A 149 -0.03 -3.25 -8.89
N THR A 150 -0.27 -2.21 -9.69
CA THR A 150 0.34 -1.98 -10.99
C THR A 150 0.62 -0.48 -11.21
N HIS A 151 1.30 -0.14 -12.29
CA HIS A 151 1.46 1.25 -12.71
C HIS A 151 0.12 1.88 -13.11
N GLY A 152 -0.02 3.20 -12.93
CA GLY A 152 -1.18 3.94 -13.40
C GLY A 152 -1.38 3.81 -14.92
N LEU A 153 -2.64 3.71 -15.35
CA LEU A 153 -3.05 3.50 -16.73
C LEU A 153 -3.50 4.80 -17.42
N LYS A 154 -3.83 5.84 -16.65
CA LYS A 154 -4.31 7.13 -17.19
C LYS A 154 -3.20 7.86 -17.95
N LYS A 155 -3.52 8.34 -19.16
CA LYS A 155 -2.66 9.24 -19.94
C LYS A 155 -2.45 10.56 -19.20
N ARG A 156 -1.21 11.05 -19.19
CA ARG A 156 -0.80 12.27 -18.49
C ARG A 156 -0.18 13.29 -19.45
N SER A 157 -0.14 14.55 -19.03
CA SER A 157 0.61 15.60 -19.72
C SER A 157 2.11 15.29 -19.70
N ALA A 158 2.85 15.72 -20.72
CA ALA A 158 4.31 15.61 -20.74
C ALA A 158 5.00 16.40 -19.61
N THR A 159 4.30 17.35 -18.99
CA THR A 159 4.79 18.13 -17.84
C THR A 159 4.60 17.40 -16.50
N ASP A 160 3.80 16.34 -16.46
CA ASP A 160 3.55 15.57 -15.24
C ASP A 160 4.70 14.58 -15.00
N GLN A 161 5.45 14.80 -13.93
CA GLN A 161 6.61 13.98 -13.55
C GLN A 161 6.28 12.99 -12.42
N ASN A 162 5.02 12.90 -12.01
CA ASN A 162 4.63 12.02 -10.92
C ASN A 162 4.55 10.55 -11.39
N LYS A 163 4.90 9.65 -10.48
CA LYS A 163 4.63 8.22 -10.63
C LYS A 163 3.28 7.88 -10.04
N TYR A 164 2.49 7.14 -10.78
CA TYR A 164 1.15 6.72 -10.41
C TYR A 164 1.06 5.21 -10.29
N TRP A 165 0.22 4.78 -9.36
CA TRP A 165 0.01 3.39 -9.02
C TRP A 165 -1.49 3.08 -8.92
N ALA A 166 -1.90 1.90 -9.34
CA ALA A 166 -3.29 1.45 -9.35
C ALA A 166 -3.42 0.04 -8.76
N LEU A 167 -4.64 -0.37 -8.41
CA LEU A 167 -4.93 -1.77 -8.12
C LEU A 167 -4.93 -2.62 -9.39
N THR A 168 -4.48 -3.86 -9.26
CA THR A 168 -4.80 -4.93 -10.22
C THR A 168 -6.21 -5.48 -9.93
N PRO A 169 -6.78 -6.34 -10.80
CA PRO A 169 -8.01 -7.06 -10.49
C PRO A 169 -7.90 -7.89 -9.19
N LEU A 170 -6.78 -8.59 -9.01
CA LEU A 170 -6.52 -9.36 -7.78
C LEU A 170 -6.44 -8.46 -6.54
N GLY A 171 -5.78 -7.30 -6.65
CA GLY A 171 -5.71 -6.30 -5.59
C GLY A 171 -7.08 -5.76 -5.21
N GLN A 172 -7.94 -5.50 -6.20
CA GLN A 172 -9.31 -5.05 -5.97
C GLN A 172 -10.14 -6.10 -5.22
N ASP A 173 -10.09 -7.36 -5.63
CA ASP A 173 -10.78 -8.45 -4.94
C ASP A 173 -10.26 -8.64 -3.51
N THR A 174 -8.94 -8.56 -3.33
CA THR A 174 -8.30 -8.66 -2.00
C THR A 174 -8.74 -7.52 -1.10
N LEU A 175 -8.78 -6.29 -1.62
CA LEU A 175 -9.23 -5.13 -0.87
C LEU A 175 -10.71 -5.26 -0.48
N MET A 176 -11.56 -5.73 -1.38
CA MET A 176 -12.97 -5.98 -1.08
C MET A 176 -13.11 -6.97 0.08
N LYS A 177 -12.35 -8.09 0.08
CA LYS A 177 -12.37 -9.07 1.18
C LYS A 177 -11.92 -8.47 2.51
N LEU A 178 -10.90 -7.59 2.49
CA LEU A 178 -10.36 -6.97 3.70
C LEU A 178 -11.26 -5.88 4.28
N ARG A 179 -11.98 -5.14 3.43
CA ARG A 179 -12.69 -3.91 3.83
C ARG A 179 -14.21 -4.02 3.81
N ALA A 180 -14.77 -5.02 3.14
CA ALA A 180 -16.22 -5.18 3.08
C ALA A 180 -16.78 -5.46 4.47
N ILE A 181 -17.85 -4.74 4.82
CA ILE A 181 -18.61 -4.99 6.04
C ILE A 181 -19.48 -6.20 5.80
N GLN A 182 -19.18 -7.31 6.49
CA GLN A 182 -19.99 -8.51 6.39
C GLN A 182 -21.31 -8.35 7.15
N LYS A 183 -22.37 -8.93 6.60
CA LYS A 183 -23.65 -9.03 7.30
C LYS A 183 -23.47 -9.91 8.53
N GLN A 184 -23.89 -9.44 9.70
CA GLN A 184 -23.92 -10.28 10.90
C GLN A 184 -24.85 -11.48 10.65
N PRO A 185 -24.42 -12.71 10.97
CA PRO A 185 -25.31 -13.86 10.88
C PRO A 185 -26.50 -13.62 11.81
N ALA A 186 -27.71 -13.77 11.28
CA ALA A 186 -28.91 -13.70 12.10
C ALA A 186 -28.82 -14.82 13.15
N LEU A 187 -28.93 -14.46 14.43
CA LEU A 187 -29.08 -15.42 15.51
C LEU A 187 -30.34 -16.25 15.24
N VAL A 188 -30.16 -17.47 14.74
CA VAL A 188 -31.24 -18.44 14.68
C VAL A 188 -31.47 -18.88 16.13
N GLY A 189 -32.49 -18.32 16.75
CA GLY A 189 -32.92 -18.70 18.10
C GLY A 189 -33.22 -20.20 18.13
N THR A 190 -32.48 -20.92 18.98
CA THR A 190 -32.76 -22.29 19.42
C THR A 190 -33.91 -22.31 20.40
#